data_AF-A0A839T3D4-F1
#
_entry.id   AF-A0A839T3D4-F1
#
_cell.length_a   1.000
_cell.length_b   1.000
_cell.length_c   1.000
_cell.angle_alpha   90.00
_cell.angle_beta   90.00
_cell.angle_gamma   90.00
#
_symmetry.space_group_name_H-M   'P 1'
#
loop_
_entity.id
_entity.type
_entity.pdbx_description
1 polymer ?
#
loop_
_entity_poly.entity_id
_entity_poly.type
_entity_poly.pdbx_seq_one_letter_code
_entity_poly.pdbx_strand_id
1 'polypeptide(L)'
;MRQLQEMVTQYRACFGEHCSQPEHRHIEPYTRPKRLNFQPLAVQEEPRLPGSLVLALTSAYALLADWQECQNPELATLGSWQRYLALPKRSATEKLAAEIFRILRVFRTSAIQKGGLIEIREDGLIRASCSYNYCALSLLITQAGLELLVSSVAWYLESLDQPHSEAYVELMLGQYFADIVAEIRGFSDDDRILYQFRQKAWFNRHFRLEFDNPRLQHEEGHYLVDIGKYGNDPARYPIDCYISLDADLFIVPVEALRDGRIATADLGKWRARTAEGAALPDAFRLRFAHEKNVVGMPMT
;
A
#
# COMPACT_ATOMS: atom_id res chain seq x y z
N MET A 1 -6.59 -6.09 -38.20
CA MET A 1 -5.65 -6.23 -37.06
C MET A 1 -4.90 -4.92 -36.77
N ARG A 2 -4.19 -4.32 -37.74
CA ARG A 2 -3.42 -3.06 -37.53
C ARG A 2 -4.24 -1.86 -37.03
N GLN A 3 -5.38 -1.58 -37.66
CA GLN A 3 -6.25 -0.46 -37.28
C GLN A 3 -6.87 -0.60 -35.88
N LEU A 4 -7.16 -1.84 -35.45
CA LEU A 4 -7.61 -2.12 -34.09
C LEU A 4 -6.51 -1.83 -33.07
N GLN A 5 -5.26 -2.19 -33.37
CA GLN A 5 -4.12 -1.90 -32.48
C GLN A 5 -3.85 -0.39 -32.37
N GLU A 6 -3.97 0.35 -33.47
CA GLU A 6 -3.87 1.82 -33.47
C GLU A 6 -4.98 2.45 -32.63
N MET A 7 -6.24 2.00 -32.78
CA MET A 7 -7.36 2.47 -31.95
C MET A 7 -7.16 2.17 -30.45
N VAL A 8 -6.72 0.95 -30.11
CA VAL A 8 -6.45 0.57 -28.72
C VAL A 8 -5.28 1.36 -28.14
N THR A 9 -4.26 1.65 -28.93
CA THR A 9 -3.11 2.46 -28.51
C THR A 9 -3.54 3.89 -28.23
N GLN A 10 -4.32 4.50 -29.13
CA GLN A 10 -4.85 5.85 -28.94
C GLN A 10 -5.80 5.92 -27.73
N TYR A 11 -6.67 4.92 -27.57
CA TYR A 11 -7.56 4.82 -26.42
C TYR A 11 -6.77 4.72 -25.10
N ARG A 12 -5.72 3.88 -25.05
CA ARG A 12 -4.84 3.79 -23.86
C ARG A 12 -4.06 5.08 -23.61
N ALA A 13 -3.61 5.77 -24.65
CA ALA A 13 -2.92 7.05 -24.48
C ALA A 13 -3.85 8.14 -23.91
N CYS A 14 -5.12 8.16 -24.33
CA CYS A 14 -6.08 9.18 -23.90
C CYS A 14 -6.81 8.84 -22.58
N PHE A 15 -7.06 7.55 -22.32
CA PHE A 15 -7.93 7.10 -21.23
C PHE A 15 -7.34 5.97 -20.40
N GLY A 16 -6.08 5.59 -20.64
CA GLY A 16 -5.44 4.43 -19.99
C GLY A 16 -5.41 4.52 -18.47
N GLU A 17 -5.25 5.73 -17.93
CA GLU A 17 -5.28 5.99 -16.49
C GLU A 17 -6.67 5.76 -15.87
N HIS A 18 -7.75 5.83 -16.66
CA HIS A 18 -9.12 5.52 -16.24
C HIS A 18 -9.49 4.04 -16.39
N CYS A 19 -8.66 3.27 -17.09
CA CYS A 19 -8.88 1.85 -17.30
C CYS A 19 -8.13 1.06 -16.23
N SER A 20 -8.82 0.68 -15.15
CA SER A 20 -8.28 -0.22 -14.14
C SER A 20 -7.92 -1.57 -14.78
N GLN A 21 -6.64 -1.79 -15.04
CA GLN A 21 -6.12 -3.09 -15.46
C GLN A 21 -5.90 -3.97 -14.23
N PRO A 22 -6.04 -5.30 -14.36
CA PRO A 22 -5.59 -6.21 -13.33
C PRO A 22 -4.11 -5.98 -13.01
N GLU A 23 -3.79 -5.87 -11.73
CA GLU A 23 -2.40 -5.86 -11.29
C GLU A 23 -1.82 -7.27 -11.47
N HIS A 24 -0.74 -7.39 -12.25
CA HIS A 24 -0.08 -8.67 -12.51
C HIS A 24 1.20 -8.80 -11.69
N ARG A 25 1.31 -9.89 -10.94
CA ARG A 25 2.45 -10.15 -10.05
C ARG A 25 3.04 -11.51 -10.27
N HIS A 26 4.35 -11.59 -10.13
CA HIS A 26 5.06 -12.85 -10.26
C HIS A 26 5.14 -13.54 -8.90
N ILE A 27 4.54 -14.72 -8.81
CA ILE A 27 4.72 -15.61 -7.65
C ILE A 27 5.74 -16.70 -8.01
N GLU A 28 6.73 -16.88 -7.13
CA GLU A 28 7.71 -17.96 -7.24
C GLU A 28 7.47 -19.01 -6.15
N PRO A 29 6.57 -19.99 -6.37
CA PRO A 29 6.27 -21.01 -5.36
C PRO A 29 7.43 -21.99 -5.16
N TYR A 30 8.36 -22.09 -6.12
CA TYR A 30 9.53 -22.96 -6.07
C TYR A 30 10.71 -22.28 -6.74
N THR A 31 11.91 -22.42 -6.16
CA THR A 31 13.16 -21.97 -6.78
C THR A 31 13.55 -22.92 -7.92
N ARG A 32 13.06 -22.65 -9.13
CA ARG A 32 13.41 -23.41 -10.35
C ARG A 32 13.85 -22.45 -11.45
N PRO A 33 14.75 -22.89 -12.36
CA PRO A 33 15.12 -22.09 -13.52
C PRO A 33 13.91 -21.67 -14.33
N LYS A 34 13.92 -20.44 -14.85
CA LYS A 34 12.86 -19.90 -15.70
C LYS A 34 12.63 -20.80 -16.91
N ARG A 35 11.36 -21.13 -17.19
CA ARG A 35 10.94 -21.91 -18.37
C ARG A 35 10.33 -21.07 -19.48
N LEU A 36 10.03 -19.81 -19.19
CA LEU A 36 9.46 -18.89 -20.17
C LEU A 36 10.58 -18.33 -21.03
N ASN A 37 10.40 -18.44 -22.35
CA ASN A 37 11.27 -17.82 -23.33
C ASN A 37 10.63 -16.51 -23.78
N PHE A 38 11.40 -15.43 -23.74
CA PHE A 38 10.96 -14.12 -24.21
C PHE A 38 11.52 -13.86 -25.61
N GLN A 39 10.82 -13.05 -26.40
CA GLN A 39 11.36 -12.60 -27.68
C GLN A 39 12.61 -11.75 -27.41
N PRO A 40 13.66 -11.87 -28.23
CA PRO A 40 14.85 -11.03 -28.09
C PRO A 40 14.47 -9.55 -28.27
N LEU A 41 15.12 -8.68 -27.49
CA LEU A 41 14.94 -7.23 -27.62
C LEU A 41 15.26 -6.80 -29.06
N ALA A 42 14.33 -6.07 -29.68
CA ALA A 42 14.54 -5.50 -31.00
C ALA A 42 15.51 -4.30 -30.88
N VAL A 43 16.76 -4.51 -31.28
CA VAL A 43 17.85 -3.49 -31.34
C VAL A 43 18.39 -3.05 -29.97
N GLN A 44 19.70 -2.80 -29.93
CA GLN A 44 20.65 -2.64 -28.82
C GLN A 44 20.41 -1.47 -27.84
N GLU A 45 19.19 -1.20 -27.39
CA GLU A 45 19.01 -0.36 -26.20
C GLU A 45 19.08 -1.24 -24.96
N GLU A 46 20.10 -1.02 -24.13
CA GLU A 46 20.14 -1.60 -22.80
C GLU A 46 18.83 -1.25 -22.07
N PRO A 47 18.14 -2.23 -21.48
CA PRO A 47 16.91 -1.96 -20.75
C PRO A 47 17.21 -0.98 -19.61
N ARG A 48 16.54 0.16 -19.62
CA ARG A 48 16.68 1.22 -18.62
C ARG A 48 15.40 1.37 -17.84
N LEU A 49 15.53 1.62 -16.55
CA LEU A 49 14.40 1.99 -15.72
C LEU A 49 13.85 3.34 -16.20
N PRO A 50 12.52 3.50 -16.34
CA PRO A 50 11.95 4.79 -16.72
C PRO A 50 12.38 5.89 -15.76
N GLY A 51 12.88 7.01 -16.30
CA GLY A 51 13.34 8.14 -15.49
C GLY A 51 12.22 8.73 -14.60
N SER A 52 10.97 8.63 -15.04
CA SER A 52 9.79 8.99 -14.25
C SER A 52 9.66 8.15 -12.98
N LEU A 53 9.93 6.84 -13.04
CA LEU A 53 9.89 5.96 -11.89
C LEU A 53 11.04 6.24 -10.92
N VAL A 54 12.25 6.49 -11.44
CA VAL A 54 13.39 6.92 -10.61
C VAL A 54 13.05 8.21 -9.87
N LEU A 55 12.51 9.21 -10.57
CA LEU A 55 12.07 10.47 -9.97
C LEU A 55 11.01 10.22 -8.90
N ALA A 56 9.97 9.44 -9.21
CA ALA A 56 8.89 9.11 -8.27
C ALA A 56 9.41 8.45 -6.99
N LEU A 57 10.36 7.51 -7.07
CA LEU A 57 10.99 6.87 -5.92
C LEU A 57 11.83 7.85 -5.09
N THR A 58 12.61 8.71 -5.75
CA THR A 58 13.39 9.72 -5.04
C THR A 58 12.52 10.77 -4.35
N SER A 59 11.38 11.12 -4.97
CA SER A 59 10.36 12.01 -4.40
C SER A 59 9.62 11.33 -3.26
N ALA A 60 9.26 10.05 -3.38
CA ALA A 60 8.64 9.28 -2.29
C ALA A 60 9.56 9.22 -1.06
N TYR A 61 10.87 8.98 -1.27
CA TYR A 61 11.85 9.10 -0.19
C TYR A 61 11.82 10.49 0.45
N ALA A 62 11.88 11.56 -0.37
CA ALA A 62 11.95 12.93 0.12
C ALA A 62 10.69 13.29 0.92
N LEU A 63 9.49 13.02 0.38
CA LEU A 63 8.22 13.27 1.05
C LEU A 63 8.14 12.56 2.41
N LEU A 64 8.52 11.28 2.47
CA LEU A 64 8.52 10.55 3.73
C LEU A 64 9.56 11.10 4.71
N ALA A 65 10.74 11.46 4.22
CA ALA A 65 11.82 12.03 5.02
C ALA A 65 11.46 13.40 5.59
N ASP A 66 10.85 14.26 4.78
CA ASP A 66 10.43 15.63 5.13
C ASP A 66 9.25 15.57 6.12
N TRP A 67 8.32 14.63 5.92
CA TRP A 67 7.26 14.39 6.90
C TRP A 67 7.83 13.93 8.24
N GLN A 68 8.78 12.99 8.25
CA GLN A 68 9.44 12.54 9.49
C GLN A 68 10.20 13.67 10.18
N GLU A 69 10.88 14.51 9.40
CA GLU A 69 11.60 15.69 9.90
C GLU A 69 10.64 16.75 10.47
N CYS A 70 9.48 16.95 9.85
CA CYS A 70 8.43 17.81 10.39
C CYS A 70 7.94 17.33 11.77
N GLN A 71 7.81 16.01 11.97
CA GLN A 71 7.44 15.42 13.26
C GLN A 71 8.58 15.43 14.29
N ASN A 72 9.84 15.36 13.84
CA ASN A 72 11.02 15.40 14.67
C ASN A 72 12.17 16.19 14.00
N PRO A 73 12.29 17.51 14.27
CA PRO A 73 13.28 18.37 13.61
C PRO A 73 14.74 17.97 13.82
N GLU A 74 15.05 17.20 14.88
CA GLU A 74 16.44 16.74 15.13
C GLU A 74 16.96 15.85 13.99
N LEU A 75 16.05 15.17 13.26
CA LEU A 75 16.38 14.32 12.12
C LEU A 75 17.02 15.09 10.94
N ALA A 76 16.81 16.40 10.84
CA ALA A 76 17.37 17.27 9.80
C ALA A 76 18.91 17.24 9.79
N THR A 77 19.52 17.06 10.98
CA THR A 77 20.97 17.11 11.17
C THR A 77 21.67 15.77 10.97
N LEU A 78 20.90 14.69 10.80
CA LEU A 78 21.42 13.33 10.76
C LEU A 78 21.68 12.83 9.34
N GLY A 79 22.73 12.03 9.16
CA GLY A 79 22.94 11.22 7.97
C GLY A 79 21.80 10.22 7.75
N SER A 80 21.64 9.71 6.53
CA SER A 80 20.48 8.88 6.16
C SER A 80 20.33 7.60 6.99
N TRP A 81 21.42 6.97 7.42
CA TRP A 81 21.38 5.80 8.31
C TRP A 81 21.02 6.20 9.75
N GLN A 82 21.67 7.23 10.30
CA GLN A 82 21.38 7.74 11.64
C GLN A 82 19.93 8.22 11.73
N ARG A 83 19.40 8.81 10.66
CA ARG A 83 17.99 9.19 10.54
C ARG A 83 17.09 7.97 10.73
N TYR A 84 17.32 6.87 10.00
CA TYR A 84 16.57 5.62 10.17
C TYR A 84 16.64 5.08 11.61
N LEU A 85 17.82 5.10 12.24
CA LEU A 85 17.99 4.64 13.62
C LEU A 85 17.17 5.48 14.60
N ALA A 86 17.12 6.80 14.37
CA ALA A 86 16.41 7.78 15.19
C ALA A 86 14.89 7.86 14.92
N LEU A 87 14.36 7.19 13.88
CA LEU A 87 12.92 7.18 13.62
C LEU A 87 12.15 6.57 14.79
N PRO A 88 10.98 7.14 15.16
CA PRO A 88 10.10 6.54 16.14
C PRO A 88 9.62 5.18 15.64
N LYS A 89 9.59 4.19 16.54
CA LYS A 89 9.20 2.80 16.29
C LYS A 89 8.27 2.30 17.40
N ARG A 90 7.38 3.19 17.85
CA ARG A 90 6.44 2.98 18.97
C ARG A 90 5.21 2.19 18.52
N SER A 91 4.68 2.49 17.34
CA SER A 91 3.56 1.74 16.74
C SER A 91 4.03 0.74 15.67
N ALA A 92 3.15 -0.18 15.26
CA ALA A 92 3.43 -1.09 14.15
C ALA A 92 3.49 -0.34 12.80
N THR A 93 2.61 0.64 12.60
CA THR A 93 2.61 1.54 11.46
C THR A 93 3.93 2.28 11.33
N GLU A 94 4.43 2.86 12.43
CA GLU A 94 5.73 3.55 12.45
C GLU A 94 6.88 2.62 12.06
N LYS A 95 6.87 1.37 12.56
CA LYS A 95 7.89 0.36 12.20
C LYS A 95 7.84 -0.01 10.72
N LEU A 96 6.65 -0.18 10.16
CA LEU A 96 6.46 -0.45 8.73
C LEU A 96 6.94 0.71 7.87
N ALA A 97 6.57 1.94 8.22
CA ALA A 97 7.02 3.15 7.54
C ALA A 97 8.55 3.32 7.62
N ALA A 98 9.17 2.96 8.76
CA ALA A 98 10.62 2.99 8.91
C ALA A 98 11.34 1.98 8.00
N GLU A 99 10.80 0.76 7.83
CA GLU A 99 11.38 -0.22 6.91
C GLU A 99 11.15 0.17 5.44
N ILE A 100 10.00 0.77 5.08
CA ILE A 100 9.78 1.34 3.74
C ILE A 100 10.80 2.45 3.46
N PHE A 101 11.02 3.36 4.42
CA PHE A 101 12.06 4.38 4.36
C PHE A 101 13.45 3.77 4.14
N ARG A 102 13.77 2.69 4.85
CA ARG A 102 15.05 1.97 4.73
C ARG A 102 15.26 1.38 3.33
N ILE A 103 14.22 0.82 2.71
CA ILE A 103 14.30 0.31 1.33
C ILE A 103 14.50 1.48 0.35
N LEU A 104 13.70 2.54 0.48
CA LEU A 104 13.83 3.75 -0.34
C LEU A 104 15.21 4.41 -0.19
N ARG A 105 15.82 4.37 1.01
CA ARG A 105 17.18 4.86 1.25
C ARG A 105 18.18 4.16 0.33
N VAL A 106 18.14 2.84 0.24
CA VAL A 106 19.06 2.06 -0.61
C VAL A 106 18.89 2.43 -2.08
N PHE A 107 17.65 2.50 -2.55
CA PHE A 107 17.36 2.89 -3.93
C PHE A 107 17.84 4.32 -4.22
N ARG A 108 17.43 5.30 -3.40
CA ARG A 108 17.81 6.71 -3.59
C ARG A 108 19.33 6.89 -3.56
N THR A 109 20.03 6.25 -2.62
CA THR A 109 21.49 6.35 -2.52
C THR A 109 22.15 5.84 -3.79
N SER A 110 21.64 4.73 -4.34
CA SER A 110 22.12 4.17 -5.61
C SER A 110 21.78 5.06 -6.82
N ALA A 111 20.68 5.83 -6.77
CA ALA A 111 20.28 6.71 -7.86
C ALA A 111 21.09 8.01 -7.93
N ILE A 112 21.56 8.54 -6.79
CA ILE A 112 22.13 9.89 -6.72
C ILE A 112 23.62 9.94 -6.39
N GLN A 113 24.16 8.95 -5.68
CA GLN A 113 25.53 9.02 -5.19
C GLN A 113 26.53 8.73 -6.30
N LYS A 114 27.71 9.34 -6.19
CA LYS A 114 28.84 9.04 -7.07
C LYS A 114 29.26 7.57 -6.87
N GLY A 115 29.08 6.75 -7.90
CA GLY A 115 29.33 5.30 -7.83
C GLY A 115 28.09 4.46 -7.48
N GLY A 116 26.91 5.06 -7.40
CA GLY A 116 25.65 4.33 -7.45
C GLY A 116 25.38 3.76 -8.84
N LEU A 117 24.77 2.58 -8.88
CA LEU A 117 24.41 1.86 -10.10
C LEU A 117 22.97 1.37 -10.00
N ILE A 118 22.18 1.62 -11.05
CA ILE A 118 20.86 1.02 -11.27
C ILE A 118 20.91 0.29 -12.60
N GLU A 119 20.80 -1.03 -12.57
CA GLU A 119 20.85 -1.91 -13.76
C GLU A 119 19.59 -2.78 -13.83
N ILE A 120 19.06 -2.99 -15.03
CA ILE A 120 18.06 -4.05 -15.29
C ILE A 120 18.83 -5.27 -15.79
N ARG A 121 18.72 -6.37 -15.05
CA ARG A 121 19.34 -7.64 -15.40
C ARG A 121 18.58 -8.34 -16.52
N GLU A 122 19.21 -9.32 -17.17
CA GLU A 122 18.59 -10.13 -18.22
C GLU A 122 17.31 -10.84 -17.77
N ASP A 123 17.21 -11.14 -16.47
CA ASP A 123 16.03 -11.73 -15.86
C ASP A 123 14.91 -10.71 -15.54
N GLY A 124 15.09 -9.44 -15.89
CA GLY A 124 14.16 -8.34 -15.63
C GLY A 124 14.20 -7.81 -14.20
N LEU A 125 15.07 -8.33 -13.33
CA LEU A 125 15.25 -7.77 -11.99
C LEU A 125 16.04 -6.47 -12.05
N ILE A 126 15.62 -5.51 -11.24
CA ILE A 126 16.29 -4.23 -11.08
C ILE A 126 17.23 -4.35 -9.90
N ARG A 127 18.51 -4.10 -10.14
CA ARG A 127 19.51 -4.00 -9.09
C ARG A 127 19.89 -2.55 -8.89
N ALA A 128 19.64 -2.04 -7.69
CA ALA A 128 20.17 -0.78 -7.20
C ALA A 128 21.31 -1.08 -6.22
N SER A 129 22.52 -0.59 -6.47
CA SER A 129 23.66 -0.81 -5.58
C SER A 129 24.57 0.40 -5.46
N CYS A 130 25.18 0.58 -4.30
CA CYS A 130 26.12 1.65 -4.04
C CYS A 130 27.06 1.28 -2.90
N SER A 131 28.35 1.62 -3.03
CA SER A 131 29.26 1.65 -1.90
C SER A 131 29.21 3.03 -1.26
N TYR A 132 28.60 3.14 -0.09
CA TYR A 132 28.38 4.41 0.60
C TYR A 132 28.85 4.31 2.05
N ASN A 133 29.71 5.23 2.49
CA ASN A 133 30.27 5.27 3.86
C ASN A 133 30.80 3.92 4.36
N TYR A 134 31.59 3.21 3.53
CA TYR A 134 32.15 1.89 3.82
C TYR A 134 31.13 0.74 3.95
N CYS A 135 29.86 0.98 3.59
CA CYS A 135 28.81 -0.02 3.54
C CYS A 135 28.41 -0.33 2.09
N ALA A 136 28.22 -1.61 1.78
CA ALA A 136 27.72 -2.06 0.49
C ALA A 136 26.18 -2.13 0.54
N LEU A 137 25.54 -1.14 -0.07
CA LEU A 137 24.09 -1.10 -0.22
C LEU A 137 23.71 -1.86 -1.49
N SER A 138 22.70 -2.72 -1.39
CA SER A 138 22.18 -3.47 -2.53
C SER A 138 20.70 -3.77 -2.34
N LEU A 139 19.91 -3.52 -3.38
CA LEU A 139 18.52 -3.90 -3.51
C LEU A 139 18.36 -4.59 -4.86
N LEU A 140 17.85 -5.81 -4.85
CA LEU A 140 17.46 -6.56 -6.04
C LEU A 140 15.94 -6.79 -5.96
N ILE A 141 15.19 -6.15 -6.85
CA ILE A 141 13.73 -6.04 -6.77
C ILE A 141 13.11 -6.01 -8.18
N THR A 142 11.83 -6.37 -8.31
CA THR A 142 11.07 -6.18 -9.55
C THR A 142 10.62 -4.72 -9.73
N GLN A 143 10.17 -4.37 -10.94
CA GLN A 143 9.55 -3.06 -11.17
C GLN A 143 8.27 -2.87 -10.34
N ALA A 144 7.43 -3.90 -10.23
CA ALA A 144 6.22 -3.87 -9.40
C ALA A 144 6.56 -3.56 -7.94
N GLY A 145 7.65 -4.12 -7.41
CA GLY A 145 8.15 -3.80 -6.07
C GLY A 145 8.50 -2.32 -5.89
N LEU A 146 9.07 -1.68 -6.91
CA LEU A 146 9.36 -0.24 -6.89
C LEU A 146 8.09 0.62 -6.97
N GLU A 147 7.15 0.26 -7.83
CA GLU A 147 5.86 0.96 -7.94
C GLU A 147 5.09 0.90 -6.61
N LEU A 148 5.13 -0.25 -5.93
CA LEU A 148 4.54 -0.40 -4.59
C LEU A 148 5.19 0.50 -3.54
N LEU A 149 6.51 0.72 -3.59
CA LEU A 149 7.16 1.64 -2.67
C LEU A 149 6.59 3.05 -2.83
N VAL A 150 6.41 3.52 -4.08
CA VAL A 150 5.81 4.82 -4.36
C VAL A 150 4.38 4.88 -3.84
N SER A 151 3.53 3.90 -4.20
CA SER A 151 2.13 3.85 -3.77
C SER A 151 1.97 3.77 -2.26
N SER A 152 2.84 3.01 -1.58
CA SER A 152 2.78 2.84 -0.12
C SER A 152 3.05 4.16 0.63
N VAL A 153 4.00 4.96 0.14
CA VAL A 153 4.31 6.27 0.74
C VAL A 153 3.16 7.25 0.48
N ALA A 154 2.69 7.33 -0.77
CA ALA A 154 1.57 8.22 -1.11
C ALA A 154 0.35 7.90 -0.26
N TRP A 155 -0.05 6.62 -0.21
CA TRP A 155 -1.18 6.18 0.59
C TRP A 155 -0.99 6.43 2.09
N TYR A 156 0.20 6.14 2.64
CA TYR A 156 0.48 6.37 4.06
C TYR A 156 0.36 7.84 4.44
N LEU A 157 0.93 8.75 3.65
CA LEU A 157 0.84 10.18 3.92
C LEU A 157 -0.60 10.70 3.76
N GLU A 158 -1.32 10.28 2.72
CA GLU A 158 -2.74 10.59 2.56
C GLU A 158 -3.60 10.04 3.70
N SER A 159 -3.23 8.89 4.27
CA SER A 159 -3.98 8.27 5.36
C SER A 159 -4.06 9.16 6.59
N LEU A 160 -3.12 10.11 6.77
CA LEU A 160 -3.11 11.02 7.92
C LEU A 160 -4.33 11.94 7.97
N ASP A 161 -4.89 12.27 6.80
CA ASP A 161 -6.08 13.13 6.64
C ASP A 161 -7.36 12.32 6.38
N GLN A 162 -7.30 10.99 6.48
CA GLN A 162 -8.44 10.09 6.27
C GLN A 162 -9.05 9.60 7.59
N PRO A 163 -10.36 9.25 7.60
CA PRO A 163 -11.04 8.79 8.81
C PRO A 163 -10.65 7.38 9.26
N HIS A 164 -9.81 6.65 8.51
CA HIS A 164 -9.38 5.30 8.87
C HIS A 164 -8.65 5.26 10.22
N SER A 165 -8.90 4.26 11.06
CA SER A 165 -8.23 4.10 12.36
C SER A 165 -6.76 3.67 12.21
N GLU A 166 -5.97 3.78 13.29
CA GLU A 166 -4.58 3.27 13.31
C GLU A 166 -4.52 1.76 12.99
N ALA A 167 -5.49 0.97 13.46
CA ALA A 167 -5.55 -0.46 13.16
C ALA A 167 -5.79 -0.74 11.67
N TYR A 168 -6.59 0.09 11.02
CA TYR A 168 -6.83 0.01 9.57
C TYR A 168 -5.57 0.39 8.79
N VAL A 169 -4.90 1.48 9.19
CA VAL A 169 -3.64 1.93 8.58
C VAL A 169 -2.57 0.87 8.72
N GLU A 170 -2.46 0.23 9.88
CA GLU A 170 -1.55 -0.89 10.11
C GLU A 170 -1.81 -2.06 9.16
N LEU A 171 -3.07 -2.47 8.96
CA LEU A 171 -3.40 -3.58 8.04
C LEU A 171 -3.07 -3.24 6.59
N MET A 172 -3.45 -2.05 6.13
CA MET A 172 -3.17 -1.61 4.76
C MET A 172 -1.67 -1.53 4.49
N LEU A 173 -0.93 -0.84 5.37
CA LEU A 173 0.52 -0.67 5.22
C LEU A 173 1.25 -2.01 5.40
N GLY A 174 0.74 -2.88 6.27
CA GLY A 174 1.22 -4.25 6.44
C GLY A 174 1.07 -5.09 5.17
N GLN A 175 -0.05 -4.97 4.46
CA GLN A 175 -0.23 -5.63 3.16
C GLN A 175 0.72 -5.05 2.10
N TYR A 176 0.84 -3.71 2.01
CA TYR A 176 1.83 -3.09 1.12
C TYR A 176 3.24 -3.60 1.39
N PHE A 177 3.64 -3.70 2.66
CA PHE A 177 4.97 -4.18 3.02
C PHE A 177 5.18 -5.66 2.68
N ALA A 178 4.20 -6.52 2.97
CA ALA A 178 4.26 -7.94 2.60
C ALA A 178 4.42 -8.11 1.09
N ASP A 179 3.68 -7.32 0.31
CA ASP A 179 3.75 -7.26 -1.13
C ASP A 179 5.14 -6.80 -1.63
N ILE A 180 5.69 -5.73 -1.06
CA ILE A 180 7.03 -5.22 -1.39
C ILE A 180 8.09 -6.28 -1.12
N VAL A 181 8.04 -6.93 0.05
CA VAL A 181 8.99 -8.01 0.41
C VAL A 181 8.89 -9.17 -0.56
N ALA A 182 7.67 -9.53 -0.99
CA ALA A 182 7.44 -10.57 -2.00
C ALA A 182 8.02 -10.22 -3.38
N GLU A 183 8.35 -8.95 -3.66
CA GLU A 183 9.01 -8.49 -4.88
C GLU A 183 10.53 -8.33 -4.73
N ILE A 184 11.05 -8.34 -3.50
CA ILE A 184 12.50 -8.27 -3.21
C ILE A 184 13.12 -9.66 -3.33
N ARG A 185 14.21 -9.76 -4.10
CA ARG A 185 15.01 -10.99 -4.29
C ARG A 185 16.35 -10.95 -3.57
N GLY A 186 16.79 -9.76 -3.17
CA GLY A 186 17.99 -9.56 -2.39
C GLY A 186 18.02 -8.17 -1.78
N PHE A 187 18.46 -8.08 -0.53
CA PHE A 187 18.60 -6.82 0.18
C PHE A 187 19.87 -6.86 1.02
N SER A 188 20.62 -5.77 1.03
CA SER A 188 21.78 -5.55 1.89
C SER A 188 21.88 -4.06 2.19
N ASP A 189 22.04 -3.73 3.46
CA ASP A 189 22.40 -2.40 3.92
C ASP A 189 23.27 -2.50 5.19
N ASP A 190 23.41 -1.41 5.94
CA ASP A 190 24.18 -1.31 7.17
C ASP A 190 23.83 -2.36 8.25
N ASP A 191 22.59 -2.88 8.29
CA ASP A 191 22.12 -3.92 9.22
C ASP A 191 21.79 -5.25 8.52
N ARG A 192 22.30 -5.40 7.28
CA ARG A 192 22.33 -6.61 6.42
C ARG A 192 20.98 -7.20 6.00
N ILE A 193 19.93 -7.21 6.82
CA ILE A 193 18.63 -7.84 6.53
C ILE A 193 17.44 -6.94 6.83
N LEU A 194 16.40 -7.00 5.97
CA LEU A 194 15.11 -6.35 6.23
C LEU A 194 14.38 -7.05 7.38
N TYR A 195 13.72 -6.25 8.21
CA TYR A 195 12.87 -6.80 9.25
C TYR A 195 11.64 -7.48 8.64
N GLN A 196 11.29 -8.67 9.15
CA GLN A 196 10.11 -9.41 8.72
C GLN A 196 9.00 -9.22 9.75
N PHE A 197 7.91 -8.55 9.36
CA PHE A 197 6.74 -8.40 10.22
C PHE A 197 5.84 -9.62 10.09
N ARG A 198 5.33 -10.11 11.23
CA ARG A 198 4.25 -11.10 11.21
C ARG A 198 2.98 -10.43 10.73
N GLN A 199 2.47 -10.87 9.58
CA GLN A 199 1.18 -10.42 9.08
C GLN A 199 0.06 -10.88 10.03
N LYS A 200 -0.71 -9.92 10.57
CA LYS A 200 -1.82 -10.20 11.50
C LYS A 200 -3.01 -10.86 10.80
N ALA A 201 -3.33 -10.35 9.61
CA ALA A 201 -4.40 -10.84 8.75
C ALA A 201 -4.03 -10.53 7.29
N TRP A 202 -4.55 -11.34 6.38
CA TRP A 202 -4.55 -10.97 4.97
C TRP A 202 -5.56 -9.83 4.77
N PHE A 203 -5.20 -8.84 3.95
CA PHE A 203 -6.02 -7.64 3.77
C PHE A 203 -6.03 -7.26 2.29
N ASN A 204 -7.20 -7.19 1.65
CA ASN A 204 -7.25 -6.85 0.23
C ASN A 204 -7.14 -5.34 0.06
N ARG A 205 -6.00 -4.87 -0.47
CA ARG A 205 -5.75 -3.45 -0.76
C ARG A 205 -6.08 -3.01 -2.19
N HIS A 206 -6.40 -3.96 -3.09
CA HIS A 206 -6.54 -3.65 -4.52
C HIS A 206 -7.90 -3.03 -4.86
N PHE A 207 -8.93 -3.43 -4.13
CA PHE A 207 -10.24 -2.80 -4.18
C PHE A 207 -10.94 -3.01 -2.83
N ARG A 208 -11.79 -2.06 -2.46
CA ARG A 208 -12.63 -2.13 -1.26
C ARG A 208 -14.07 -1.83 -1.64
N LEU A 209 -15.00 -2.55 -1.04
CA LEU A 209 -16.43 -2.30 -1.15
C LEU A 209 -16.87 -1.58 0.12
N GLU A 210 -17.63 -0.51 -0.01
CA GLU A 210 -18.09 0.24 1.14
C GLU A 210 -19.51 -0.18 1.53
N PHE A 211 -19.74 -0.36 2.83
CA PHE A 211 -21.04 -0.73 3.37
C PHE A 211 -21.41 0.17 4.54
N ASP A 212 -22.38 1.05 4.31
CA ASP A 212 -22.78 2.15 5.21
C ASP A 212 -24.02 1.89 6.05
N ASN A 213 -24.69 0.75 5.86
CA ASN A 213 -25.84 0.37 6.65
C ASN A 213 -25.75 -1.06 7.22
N PRO A 214 -24.67 -1.40 7.95
CA PRO A 214 -24.57 -2.69 8.63
C PRO A 214 -25.59 -2.79 9.76
N ARG A 215 -26.32 -3.92 9.82
CA ARG A 215 -27.15 -4.23 10.99
C ARG A 215 -26.28 -4.86 12.06
N LEU A 216 -26.38 -4.33 13.28
CA LEU A 216 -25.62 -4.80 14.42
C LEU A 216 -26.55 -5.50 15.42
N GLN A 217 -26.13 -6.67 15.87
CA GLN A 217 -26.75 -7.36 16.99
C GLN A 217 -25.72 -7.47 18.11
N HIS A 218 -26.07 -7.00 19.30
CA HIS A 218 -25.23 -7.13 20.48
C HIS A 218 -25.53 -8.47 21.15
N GLU A 219 -24.51 -9.31 21.27
CA GLU A 219 -24.53 -10.59 21.96
C GLU A 219 -23.50 -10.54 23.12
N GLU A 220 -23.52 -11.49 24.05
CA GLU A 220 -22.64 -11.44 25.23
C GLU A 220 -21.15 -11.40 24.84
N GLY A 221 -20.55 -10.19 24.90
CA GLY A 221 -19.12 -9.95 24.67
C GLY A 221 -18.71 -9.63 23.23
N HIS A 222 -19.64 -9.62 22.27
CA HIS A 222 -19.36 -9.28 20.87
C HIS A 222 -20.54 -8.62 20.15
N TYR A 223 -20.22 -7.92 19.07
CA TYR A 223 -21.20 -7.47 18.08
C TYR A 223 -21.17 -8.41 16.88
N LEU A 224 -22.34 -8.85 16.44
CA LEU A 224 -22.54 -9.51 15.17
C LEU A 224 -22.89 -8.44 14.12
N VAL A 225 -22.08 -8.37 13.06
CA VAL A 225 -22.28 -7.50 11.91
C VAL A 225 -22.92 -8.31 10.79
N ASP A 226 -24.17 -8.01 10.44
CA ASP A 226 -24.86 -8.68 9.33
C ASP A 226 -24.40 -8.11 7.99
N ILE A 227 -23.53 -8.87 7.31
CA ILE A 227 -22.98 -8.57 5.97
C ILE A 227 -23.62 -9.52 4.92
N GLY A 228 -24.67 -10.26 5.31
CA GLY A 228 -25.31 -11.28 4.49
C GLY A 228 -24.32 -12.30 3.91
N LYS A 229 -24.57 -12.72 2.67
CA LYS A 229 -23.74 -13.73 1.96
C LYS A 229 -22.33 -13.28 1.62
N TYR A 230 -22.04 -11.98 1.65
CA TYR A 230 -20.76 -11.44 1.21
C TYR A 230 -19.66 -11.55 2.28
N GLY A 231 -20.03 -11.59 3.56
CA GLY A 231 -19.08 -11.71 4.67
C GLY A 231 -18.33 -13.05 4.75
N ASN A 232 -18.76 -14.07 4.00
CA ASN A 232 -18.18 -15.42 4.05
C ASN A 232 -16.87 -15.57 3.27
N ASP A 233 -16.56 -14.64 2.35
CA ASP A 233 -15.34 -14.67 1.55
C ASP A 233 -14.72 -13.27 1.48
N PRO A 234 -13.97 -12.88 2.52
CA PRO A 234 -13.28 -11.59 2.57
C PRO A 234 -12.30 -11.36 1.41
N ALA A 235 -11.74 -12.44 0.84
CA ALA A 235 -10.81 -12.33 -0.29
C ALA A 235 -11.51 -11.88 -1.56
N ARG A 236 -12.73 -12.38 -1.78
CA ARG A 236 -13.57 -12.00 -2.91
C ARG A 236 -14.35 -10.71 -2.68
N TYR A 237 -14.78 -10.46 -1.44
CA TYR A 237 -15.61 -9.32 -1.06
C TYR A 237 -14.95 -8.52 0.07
N PRO A 238 -13.90 -7.75 -0.23
CA PRO A 238 -13.21 -6.93 0.76
C PRO A 238 -14.04 -5.70 1.14
N ILE A 239 -14.92 -5.89 2.14
CA ILE A 239 -15.91 -4.89 2.56
C ILE A 239 -15.39 -4.09 3.75
N ASP A 240 -15.56 -2.78 3.70
CA ASP A 240 -15.43 -1.86 4.83
C ASP A 240 -16.82 -1.54 5.39
N CYS A 241 -17.09 -2.00 6.60
CA CYS A 241 -18.33 -1.72 7.32
C CYS A 241 -18.21 -0.41 8.10
N TYR A 242 -19.02 0.58 7.72
CA TYR A 242 -19.15 1.85 8.41
C TYR A 242 -20.26 1.73 9.46
N ILE A 243 -19.86 1.62 10.71
CA ILE A 243 -20.72 1.32 11.85
C ILE A 243 -20.87 2.58 12.70
N SER A 244 -22.08 3.13 12.76
CA SER A 244 -22.41 4.22 13.68
C SER A 244 -22.99 3.64 14.98
N LEU A 245 -22.31 3.88 16.11
CA LEU A 245 -22.71 3.39 17.43
C LEU A 245 -22.40 4.45 18.49
N ASP A 246 -23.38 4.79 19.34
CA ASP A 246 -23.23 5.72 20.47
C ASP A 246 -22.53 7.06 20.12
N ALA A 247 -22.91 7.65 18.98
CA ALA A 247 -22.36 8.89 18.40
C ALA A 247 -20.93 8.80 17.83
N ASP A 248 -20.33 7.61 17.84
CA ASP A 248 -19.05 7.33 17.19
C ASP A 248 -19.24 6.59 15.86
N LEU A 249 -18.26 6.77 14.97
CA LEU A 249 -18.13 5.99 13.75
C LEU A 249 -16.97 5.00 13.90
N PHE A 250 -17.19 3.76 13.46
CA PHE A 250 -16.20 2.71 13.36
C PHE A 250 -16.10 2.25 11.91
N ILE A 251 -14.89 2.11 11.39
CA ILE A 251 -14.65 1.58 10.04
C ILE A 251 -13.98 0.23 10.23
N VAL A 252 -14.79 -0.83 10.13
CA VAL A 252 -14.36 -2.20 10.41
C VAL A 252 -14.26 -2.97 9.09
N PRO A 253 -13.07 -3.36 8.65
CA PRO A 253 -12.92 -4.21 7.48
C PRO A 253 -13.41 -5.62 7.80
N VAL A 254 -14.01 -6.30 6.82
CA VAL A 254 -14.49 -7.67 6.96
C VAL A 254 -13.38 -8.64 7.38
N GLU A 255 -12.13 -8.38 7.02
CA GLU A 255 -10.96 -9.16 7.43
C GLU A 255 -10.65 -9.08 8.94
N ALA A 256 -11.21 -8.09 9.64
CA ALA A 256 -11.12 -7.98 11.10
C ALA A 256 -12.21 -8.79 11.82
N LEU A 257 -13.24 -9.25 11.11
CA LEU A 257 -14.35 -10.00 11.68
C LEU A 257 -14.05 -11.49 11.70
N ARG A 258 -14.56 -12.19 12.71
CA ARG A 258 -14.54 -13.66 12.79
C ARG A 258 -15.96 -14.17 12.67
N ASP A 259 -16.31 -14.77 11.54
CA ASP A 259 -17.68 -15.20 11.23
C ASP A 259 -18.69 -14.06 11.40
N GLY A 260 -18.34 -12.86 10.91
CA GLY A 260 -19.15 -11.65 11.04
C GLY A 260 -19.15 -11.02 12.44
N ARG A 261 -18.38 -11.56 13.40
CA ARG A 261 -18.32 -11.06 14.78
C ARG A 261 -17.08 -10.24 15.07
N ILE A 262 -17.24 -9.22 15.90
CA ILE A 262 -16.16 -8.46 16.51
C ILE A 262 -16.34 -8.39 18.02
N ALA A 263 -15.29 -8.68 18.79
CA ALA A 263 -15.34 -8.56 20.24
C ALA A 263 -15.58 -7.11 20.65
N THR A 264 -16.43 -6.87 21.65
CA THR A 264 -16.75 -5.52 22.14
C THR A 264 -15.48 -4.76 22.58
N ALA A 265 -14.54 -5.48 23.21
CA ALA A 265 -13.25 -4.93 23.63
C ALA A 265 -12.32 -4.54 22.46
N ASP A 266 -12.54 -5.10 21.27
CA ASP A 266 -11.73 -4.83 20.07
C ASP A 266 -12.31 -3.74 19.18
N LEU A 267 -13.62 -3.43 19.30
CA LEU A 267 -14.30 -2.45 18.46
C LEU A 267 -13.64 -1.06 18.54
N GLY A 268 -13.19 -0.65 19.72
CA GLY A 268 -12.51 0.64 19.94
C GLY A 268 -11.26 0.85 19.08
N LYS A 269 -10.58 -0.22 18.65
CA LYS A 269 -9.39 -0.15 17.77
C LYS A 269 -9.73 0.36 16.37
N TRP A 270 -11.00 0.22 15.97
CA TRP A 270 -11.52 0.55 14.65
C TRP A 270 -12.25 1.88 14.61
N ARG A 271 -12.24 2.63 15.72
CA ARG A 271 -12.88 3.95 15.80
C ARG A 271 -12.24 4.89 14.76
N ALA A 272 -13.10 5.52 13.98
CA ALA A 272 -12.70 6.43 12.92
C ALA A 272 -12.05 7.70 13.50
N ARG A 273 -11.09 8.26 12.76
CA ARG A 273 -10.48 9.57 13.04
C ARG A 273 -11.35 10.67 12.45
N THR A 274 -12.40 11.04 13.17
CA THR A 274 -13.33 12.09 12.76
C THR A 274 -13.21 13.30 13.70
N ALA A 275 -13.39 14.50 13.16
CA ALA A 275 -13.41 15.72 13.97
C ALA A 275 -14.74 15.87 14.75
N GLU A 276 -15.84 15.37 14.18
CA GLU A 276 -17.21 15.56 14.69
C GLU A 276 -17.96 14.22 14.81
N GLY A 277 -17.71 13.47 15.88
CA GLY A 277 -18.46 12.24 16.20
C GLY A 277 -18.52 11.26 15.03
N ALA A 278 -19.72 10.84 14.62
CA ALA A 278 -19.90 9.86 13.54
C ALA A 278 -19.84 10.44 12.10
N ALA A 279 -19.59 11.74 11.93
CA ALA A 279 -19.64 12.37 10.61
C ALA A 279 -18.38 12.08 9.76
N LEU A 280 -18.59 11.64 8.51
CA LEU A 280 -17.53 11.49 7.52
C LEU A 280 -17.18 12.85 6.85
N PRO A 281 -15.93 13.03 6.38
CA PRO A 281 -15.57 14.19 5.56
C PRO A 281 -16.40 14.31 4.28
N ASP A 282 -16.60 15.54 3.80
CA ASP A 282 -17.41 15.85 2.60
C ASP A 282 -16.95 15.07 1.35
N ALA A 283 -15.65 14.80 1.25
CA ALA A 283 -15.05 14.01 0.17
C ALA A 283 -15.66 12.60 0.02
N PHE A 284 -16.31 12.05 1.04
CA PHE A 284 -16.98 10.75 1.00
C PHE A 284 -18.44 10.83 0.51
N ARG A 285 -19.03 12.01 0.35
CA ARG A 285 -20.46 12.15 -0.01
C ARG A 285 -20.83 11.40 -1.29
N LEU A 286 -19.99 11.51 -2.33
CA LEU A 286 -20.26 10.87 -3.62
C LEU A 286 -20.10 9.35 -3.59
N ARG A 287 -19.37 8.80 -2.61
CA ARG A 287 -19.14 7.36 -2.44
C ARG A 287 -20.37 6.66 -1.86
N PHE A 288 -21.12 7.37 -1.01
CA PHE A 288 -22.32 6.88 -0.31
C PHE A 288 -23.61 7.56 -0.81
N ALA A 289 -23.63 8.03 -2.05
CA ALA A 289 -24.81 8.67 -2.62
C ALA A 289 -25.92 7.63 -2.86
N HIS A 290 -26.97 7.69 -2.04
CA HIS A 290 -28.20 6.92 -2.25
C HIS A 290 -29.34 7.85 -2.65
N GLU A 291 -30.25 7.34 -3.49
CA GLU A 291 -31.51 8.02 -3.75
C GLU A 291 -32.30 8.11 -2.44
N LYS A 292 -32.70 9.32 -2.05
CA LYS A 292 -33.61 9.49 -0.91
C LYS A 292 -34.97 8.96 -1.35
N ASN A 293 -35.34 7.79 -0.86
CA ASN A 293 -36.69 7.26 -1.02
C ASN A 293 -37.71 8.27 -0.46
N VAL A 294 -38.39 8.99 -1.36
CA VAL A 294 -39.50 9.87 -1.00
C VAL A 294 -40.72 8.98 -0.75
N VAL A 295 -41.16 8.90 0.50
CA VAL A 295 -42.33 8.12 0.91
C VAL A 295 -43.53 8.53 0.05
N GLY A 296 -44.03 7.60 -0.77
CA GLY A 296 -45.19 7.82 -1.64
C GLY A 296 -44.92 7.88 -3.15
N MET A 297 -43.65 7.84 -3.60
CA MET A 297 -43.34 7.62 -5.02
C MET A 297 -43.20 6.12 -5.32
N PRO A 298 -43.78 5.62 -6.43
CA PRO A 298 -43.58 4.24 -6.85
C PRO A 298 -42.10 4.02 -7.16
N MET A 299 -41.49 3.00 -6.56
CA MET A 299 -40.17 2.54 -6.94
C MET A 299 -40.24 2.05 -8.39
N THR A 300 -39.49 2.68 -9.29
CA THR A 300 -39.26 2.18 -10.66
C THR A 300 -38.13 1.18 -10.67
#